data_AF-A0A4Q3EKN6-F1
#
_entry.id   AF-A0A4Q3EKN6-F1
#
_cell.length_a   1.000
_cell.length_b   1.000
_cell.length_c   1.000
_cell.angle_alpha   90.00
_cell.angle_beta   90.00
_cell.angle_gamma   90.00
#
_symmetry.space_group_name_H-M   'P 1'
#
loop_
_entity.id
_entity.type
_entity.pdbx_description
1 polymer ?
#
loop_
_entity_poly.entity_id
_entity_poly.type
_entity_poly.pdbx_seq_one_letter_code
_entity_poly.pdbx_strand_id
1 'polypeptide(L)'
;MLLFLPFVFAWICSFWPQTSYWIAWSGSLLIFMLSIGGHIKPLPADLSISRQLMRPIFLVQLIFAGYMCCTSIFYFLDALGYHDFQHPSFYFKPDQHKLQMIALAQRYYCLGHAALVTGMLAAMKYPVQKKYVLSYEKSVDLLLYIALSFIPLAFLFSQIDGLKQFSYQFNTICFISGSLALALSIPLRHFPTIIISSA
;
A
#
# COMPACT_ATOMS: atom_id res chain seq x y z
N MET A 1 -19.14 13.31 0.84
CA MET A 1 -20.03 12.74 1.87
C MET A 1 -20.30 11.26 1.70
N LEU A 2 -20.55 10.75 0.48
CA LEU A 2 -20.79 9.32 0.23
C LEU A 2 -19.74 8.38 0.86
N LEU A 3 -18.44 8.75 0.78
CA LEU A 3 -17.33 7.97 1.33
C LEU A 3 -17.37 7.78 2.86
N PHE A 4 -18.10 8.63 3.59
CA PHE A 4 -18.17 8.58 5.05
C PHE A 4 -19.36 7.77 5.56
N LEU A 5 -20.31 7.39 4.69
CA LEU A 5 -21.48 6.60 5.08
C LEU A 5 -21.13 5.30 5.81
N PRO A 6 -20.15 4.49 5.36
CA PRO A 6 -19.86 3.24 6.05
C PRO A 6 -19.38 3.44 7.49
N PHE A 7 -18.60 4.50 7.74
CA PHE A 7 -18.19 4.87 9.09
C PHE A 7 -19.40 5.25 9.95
N VAL A 8 -20.31 6.08 9.43
CA VAL A 8 -21.53 6.49 10.14
C VAL A 8 -22.41 5.28 10.48
N PHE A 9 -22.62 4.36 9.55
CA PHE A 9 -23.37 3.13 9.82
C PHE A 9 -22.69 2.24 10.85
N ALA A 10 -21.37 2.07 10.77
CA ALA A 10 -20.63 1.30 11.76
C ALA A 10 -20.70 1.96 13.15
N TRP A 11 -20.70 3.29 13.23
CA TRP A 11 -20.86 4.04 14.47
C TRP A 11 -22.25 3.85 15.09
N ILE A 12 -23.31 3.91 14.28
CA ILE A 12 -24.69 3.65 14.74
C ILE A 12 -24.79 2.23 15.31
N CYS A 13 -24.15 1.25 14.66
CA CYS A 13 -24.10 -0.13 15.14
C CYS A 13 -23.05 -0.39 16.23
N SER A 14 -22.51 0.65 16.88
CA SER A 14 -21.40 0.50 17.83
C SER A 14 -21.68 -0.38 19.04
N PHE A 15 -22.95 -0.53 19.41
CA PHE A 15 -23.41 -1.44 20.45
C PHE A 15 -23.12 -2.92 20.13
N TRP A 16 -23.02 -3.29 18.85
CA TRP A 16 -22.75 -4.65 18.39
C TRP A 16 -21.36 -4.71 17.75
N PRO A 17 -20.29 -5.09 18.48
CA PRO A 17 -18.92 -4.96 18.00
C PRO A 17 -18.67 -5.70 16.68
N GLN A 18 -19.22 -6.90 16.54
CA GLN A 18 -19.06 -7.73 15.34
C GLN A 18 -19.71 -7.08 14.12
N THR A 19 -20.96 -6.63 14.26
CA THR A 19 -21.69 -5.94 13.18
C THR A 19 -21.00 -4.63 12.82
N SER A 20 -20.60 -3.83 13.81
CA SER A 20 -19.86 -2.60 13.58
C SER A 20 -18.53 -2.85 12.86
N TYR A 21 -17.81 -3.92 13.22
CA TYR A 21 -16.55 -4.30 12.57
C TYR A 21 -16.79 -4.62 11.10
N TRP A 22 -17.76 -5.50 10.80
CA TRP A 22 -18.04 -5.92 9.43
C TRP A 22 -18.51 -4.77 8.54
N ILE A 23 -19.34 -3.85 9.07
CA ILE A 23 -19.75 -2.65 8.33
C ILE A 23 -18.54 -1.75 8.02
N ALA A 24 -17.64 -1.52 8.99
CA ALA A 24 -16.47 -0.68 8.77
C ALA A 24 -15.42 -1.34 7.85
N TRP A 25 -15.25 -2.66 7.96
CA TRP A 25 -14.35 -3.45 7.11
C TRP A 25 -14.84 -3.48 5.66
N SER A 26 -16.10 -3.89 5.43
CA SER A 26 -16.71 -3.87 4.09
C SER A 26 -16.87 -2.44 3.56
N GLY A 27 -17.07 -1.47 4.44
CA GLY A 27 -17.06 -0.04 4.13
C GLY A 27 -15.77 0.42 3.48
N SER A 28 -14.62 -0.06 3.97
CA SER A 28 -13.33 0.22 3.34
C SER A 28 -13.22 -0.38 1.94
N LEU A 29 -13.77 -1.57 1.70
CA LEU A 29 -13.85 -2.15 0.34
C LEU A 29 -14.77 -1.34 -0.57
N LEU A 30 -15.90 -0.86 -0.06
CA LEU A 30 -16.81 -0.01 -0.81
C LEU A 30 -16.15 1.32 -1.19
N ILE A 31 -15.46 1.97 -0.25
CA ILE A 31 -14.67 3.19 -0.52
C ILE A 31 -13.69 2.91 -1.67
N PHE A 32 -12.93 1.82 -1.56
CA PHE A 32 -11.97 1.40 -2.58
C PHE A 32 -12.62 1.28 -3.97
N MET A 33 -13.70 0.49 -4.07
CA MET A 33 -14.43 0.26 -5.33
C MET A 33 -15.00 1.56 -5.91
N LEU A 34 -15.59 2.42 -5.08
CA LEU A 34 -16.20 3.68 -5.55
C LEU A 34 -15.15 4.66 -6.10
N SER A 35 -13.97 4.73 -5.48
CA SER A 35 -12.90 5.60 -5.96
C SER A 35 -12.16 5.06 -7.17
N ILE A 36 -11.82 3.77 -7.20
CA ILE A 36 -11.10 3.16 -8.33
C ILE A 36 -12.01 2.92 -9.54
N GLY A 37 -13.32 2.73 -9.32
CA GLY A 37 -14.31 2.69 -10.41
C GLY A 37 -14.59 4.05 -11.05
N GLY A 38 -14.07 5.14 -10.48
CA GLY A 38 -14.31 6.50 -10.97
C GLY A 38 -15.75 7.00 -10.76
N HIS A 39 -16.54 6.33 -9.92
CA HIS A 39 -17.95 6.66 -9.67
C HIS A 39 -18.12 8.00 -8.93
N ILE A 40 -17.13 8.41 -8.13
CA ILE A 40 -17.16 9.68 -7.39
C ILE A 40 -16.58 10.81 -8.22
N LYS A 41 -15.45 10.54 -8.87
CA LYS A 41 -14.77 11.48 -9.75
C LYS A 41 -14.15 10.67 -10.90
N PRO A 42 -14.40 11.06 -12.16
CA PRO A 42 -13.91 10.32 -13.31
C PRO A 42 -12.38 10.23 -13.27
N LEU A 43 -11.88 9.03 -13.48
CA LEU A 43 -10.45 8.76 -13.54
C LEU A 43 -9.92 9.07 -14.94
N PRO A 44 -8.67 9.53 -15.04
CA PRO A 44 -8.08 9.87 -16.33
C PRO A 44 -7.80 8.59 -17.15
N ALA A 45 -8.28 8.57 -18.38
CA ALA A 45 -8.10 7.46 -19.33
C ALA A 45 -6.90 7.66 -20.28
N ASP A 46 -5.95 8.51 -19.90
CA ASP A 46 -4.79 8.94 -20.70
C ASP A 46 -3.61 7.94 -20.74
N LEU A 47 -3.63 6.94 -19.86
CA LEU A 47 -2.57 5.93 -19.72
C LEU A 47 -3.14 4.51 -19.77
N SER A 48 -2.31 3.54 -20.16
CA SER A 48 -2.63 2.12 -20.02
C SER A 48 -2.83 1.74 -18.54
N ILE A 49 -3.61 0.68 -18.28
CA ILE A 49 -3.95 0.21 -16.92
C ILE A 49 -2.71 0.04 -16.03
N SER A 50 -1.65 -0.58 -16.57
CA SER A 50 -0.37 -0.78 -15.85
C SER A 50 0.28 0.53 -15.40
N ARG A 51 0.20 1.58 -16.21
CA ARG A 51 0.75 2.90 -15.89
C ARG A 51 -0.17 3.71 -14.98
N GLN A 52 -1.49 3.47 -15.04
CA GLN A 52 -2.44 4.06 -14.09
C GLN A 52 -2.22 3.55 -12.67
N LEU A 53 -1.76 2.30 -12.50
CA LEU A 53 -1.50 1.69 -11.20
C LEU A 53 -0.50 2.50 -10.34
N MET A 54 0.45 3.19 -10.98
CA MET A 54 1.43 4.05 -10.31
C MET A 54 0.89 5.41 -9.87
N ARG A 55 -0.34 5.78 -10.28
CA ARG A 55 -0.94 7.03 -9.81
C ARG A 55 -1.23 6.90 -8.31
N PRO A 56 -1.07 7.99 -7.52
CA PRO A 56 -1.30 7.95 -6.08
C PRO A 56 -2.64 7.33 -5.68
N ILE A 57 -3.72 7.64 -6.40
CA ILE A 57 -5.07 7.14 -6.11
C ILE A 57 -5.18 5.60 -6.20
N PHE A 58 -4.45 4.95 -7.11
CA PHE A 58 -4.45 3.49 -7.24
C PHE A 58 -3.43 2.86 -6.31
N LEU A 59 -2.18 3.35 -6.31
CA LEU A 59 -1.09 2.75 -5.56
C LEU A 59 -1.37 2.76 -4.05
N VAL A 60 -1.76 3.92 -3.51
CA VAL A 60 -2.02 4.08 -2.06
C VAL A 60 -3.19 3.20 -1.64
N GLN A 61 -4.24 3.13 -2.46
CA GLN A 61 -5.40 2.30 -2.17
C GLN A 61 -5.12 0.80 -2.27
N LEU A 62 -4.28 0.36 -3.21
CA LEU A 62 -3.87 -1.03 -3.32
C LEU A 62 -3.07 -1.46 -2.09
N ILE A 63 -2.13 -0.62 -1.64
CA ILE A 63 -1.38 -0.84 -0.40
C ILE A 63 -2.34 -0.90 0.79
N PHE A 64 -3.27 0.05 0.87
CA PHE A 64 -4.26 0.09 1.94
C PHE A 64 -5.12 -1.19 1.96
N ALA A 65 -5.68 -1.58 0.80
CA ALA A 65 -6.50 -2.77 0.66
C ALA A 65 -5.73 -4.05 1.00
N GLY A 66 -4.47 -4.17 0.53
CA GLY A 66 -3.60 -5.29 0.87
C GLY A 66 -3.37 -5.39 2.37
N TYR A 67 -3.01 -4.31 3.04
CA TYR A 67 -2.79 -4.30 4.48
C TYR A 67 -4.08 -4.64 5.25
N MET A 68 -5.20 -4.01 4.89
CA MET A 68 -6.50 -4.23 5.49
C MET A 68 -6.99 -5.67 5.35
N CYS A 69 -6.95 -6.25 4.15
CA CYS A 69 -7.44 -7.60 3.86
C CYS A 69 -6.52 -8.69 4.42
N CYS A 70 -5.22 -8.43 4.55
CA CYS A 70 -4.26 -9.44 4.99
C CYS A 70 -3.97 -9.42 6.49
N THR A 71 -4.43 -8.42 7.26
CA THR A 71 -4.09 -8.33 8.69
C THR A 71 -5.32 -8.19 9.58
N SER A 72 -6.15 -7.17 9.33
CA SER A 72 -7.25 -6.81 10.26
C SER A 72 -8.30 -7.90 10.40
N ILE A 73 -8.64 -8.60 9.31
CA ILE A 73 -9.68 -9.63 9.30
C ILE A 73 -9.23 -10.89 10.03
N PHE A 74 -7.98 -11.32 9.84
CA PHE A 74 -7.44 -12.48 10.54
C PHE A 74 -7.30 -12.20 12.03
N TYR A 75 -6.87 -11.01 12.41
CA TYR A 75 -6.83 -10.61 13.81
C TYR A 75 -8.23 -10.60 14.47
N PHE A 76 -9.24 -10.15 13.74
CA PHE A 76 -10.62 -10.18 14.21
C PHE A 76 -11.19 -11.61 14.32
N LEU A 77 -10.92 -12.46 13.33
CA LEU A 77 -11.30 -13.87 13.34
C LEU A 77 -10.63 -14.62 14.51
N ASP A 78 -9.34 -14.38 14.76
CA ASP A 78 -8.62 -14.91 15.91
C ASP A 78 -9.25 -14.46 17.24
N ALA A 79 -9.65 -13.19 17.35
CA ALA A 79 -10.35 -12.69 18.54
C ALA A 79 -11.76 -13.30 18.72
N LEU A 80 -12.39 -13.76 17.65
CA LEU A 80 -13.62 -14.56 17.68
C LEU A 80 -13.36 -16.03 18.01
N GLY A 81 -12.10 -16.45 18.11
CA GLY A 81 -11.69 -17.81 18.42
C GLY A 81 -11.43 -18.68 17.21
N TYR A 82 -11.42 -18.14 15.98
CA TYR A 82 -11.06 -18.92 14.80
C TYR A 82 -9.54 -19.04 14.65
N HIS A 83 -9.04 -20.27 14.59
CA HIS A 83 -7.66 -20.56 14.21
C HIS A 83 -7.67 -21.38 12.91
N ASP A 84 -6.95 -20.93 11.89
CA ASP A 84 -6.92 -21.56 10.55
C ASP A 84 -8.32 -21.86 9.97
N PHE A 85 -9.25 -20.91 10.15
CA PHE A 85 -10.68 -21.02 9.77
C PHE A 85 -11.46 -22.14 10.47
N GLN A 86 -10.89 -22.75 11.51
CA GLN A 86 -11.55 -23.73 12.37
C GLN A 86 -11.88 -23.10 13.72
N HIS A 87 -13.07 -23.40 14.25
CA HIS A 87 -13.48 -22.96 15.58
C HIS A 87 -13.12 -24.07 16.59
N PRO A 88 -12.12 -23.88 17.48
CA PRO A 88 -11.52 -24.96 18.26
C PRO A 88 -12.44 -25.53 19.34
N SER A 89 -13.47 -24.80 19.77
CA SER A 89 -14.37 -25.26 20.83
C SER A 89 -15.68 -24.49 20.87
N PHE A 90 -16.80 -25.19 21.00
CA PHE A 90 -18.14 -24.59 21.20
C PHE A 90 -18.25 -23.76 22.50
N TYR A 91 -17.31 -23.97 23.44
CA TYR A 91 -17.27 -23.29 24.74
C TYR A 91 -16.43 -22.00 24.72
N PHE A 92 -15.78 -21.67 23.59
CA PHE A 92 -15.03 -20.44 23.49
C PHE A 92 -15.96 -19.23 23.63
N LYS A 93 -15.65 -18.36 24.58
CA LYS A 93 -16.36 -17.09 24.79
C LYS A 93 -15.42 -15.95 24.43
N PRO A 94 -15.65 -15.23 23.33
CA PRO A 94 -14.83 -14.08 22.96
C PRO A 94 -14.85 -13.01 24.04
N ASP A 95 -13.68 -12.44 24.33
CA ASP A 95 -13.56 -11.25 25.17
C ASP A 95 -14.28 -10.06 24.51
N GLN A 96 -15.40 -9.65 25.10
CA GLN A 96 -16.23 -8.57 24.56
C GLN A 96 -15.53 -7.22 24.57
N HIS A 97 -14.69 -6.94 25.57
CA HIS A 97 -13.94 -5.68 25.62
C HIS A 97 -12.90 -5.65 24.50
N LYS A 98 -12.18 -6.76 24.29
CA LYS A 98 -11.25 -6.89 23.15
C LYS A 98 -11.97 -6.68 21.82
N LEU A 99 -13.13 -7.31 21.61
CA LEU A 99 -13.92 -7.12 20.39
C LEU A 99 -14.39 -5.68 20.19
N GLN A 100 -14.81 -5.00 21.26
CA GLN A 100 -15.18 -3.58 21.21
C GLN A 100 -14.00 -2.71 20.75
N MET A 101 -12.81 -2.95 21.29
CA MET A 101 -11.60 -2.21 20.92
C MET A 101 -11.18 -2.48 19.46
N ILE A 102 -11.30 -3.73 19.00
CA ILE A 102 -11.04 -4.09 17.59
C ILE A 102 -12.02 -3.40 16.66
N ALA A 103 -13.32 -3.44 16.97
CA ALA A 103 -14.35 -2.77 16.18
C ALA A 103 -14.14 -1.25 16.15
N LEU A 104 -13.76 -0.64 17.27
CA LEU A 104 -13.44 0.78 17.36
C LEU A 104 -12.24 1.15 16.47
N ALA A 105 -11.15 0.38 16.53
CA ALA A 105 -10.00 0.58 15.67
C ALA A 105 -10.39 0.48 14.19
N GLN A 106 -11.18 -0.53 13.82
CA GLN A 106 -11.66 -0.72 12.45
C GLN A 106 -12.53 0.44 11.95
N ARG A 107 -13.38 1.01 12.82
CA ARG A 107 -14.15 2.23 12.49
C ARG A 107 -13.23 3.41 12.19
N TYR A 108 -12.20 3.64 13.01
CA TYR A 108 -11.25 4.72 12.76
C TYR A 108 -10.40 4.48 11.51
N TYR A 109 -10.05 3.23 11.21
CA TYR A 109 -9.44 2.87 9.92
C TYR A 109 -10.35 3.25 8.74
N CYS A 110 -11.64 2.91 8.81
CA CYS A 110 -12.61 3.28 7.77
C CYS A 110 -12.76 4.80 7.62
N LEU A 111 -12.80 5.55 8.72
CA LEU A 111 -12.84 7.01 8.71
C LEU A 111 -11.58 7.61 8.07
N GLY A 112 -10.40 7.12 8.48
CA GLY A 112 -9.12 7.52 7.91
C GLY A 112 -9.04 7.25 6.42
N HIS A 113 -9.53 6.09 5.97
CA HIS A 113 -9.62 5.74 4.56
C HIS A 113 -10.52 6.73 3.80
N ALA A 114 -11.71 7.03 4.31
CA ALA A 114 -12.62 7.99 3.70
C ALA A 114 -11.99 9.40 3.59
N ALA A 115 -11.33 9.86 4.65
CA ALA A 115 -10.64 11.15 4.68
C ALA A 115 -9.47 11.20 3.68
N LEU A 116 -8.63 10.16 3.65
CA LEU A 116 -7.50 10.03 2.73
C LEU A 116 -7.97 10.08 1.27
N VAL A 117 -8.95 9.26 0.91
CA VAL A 117 -9.50 9.21 -0.46
C VAL A 117 -10.16 10.53 -0.83
N THR A 118 -10.89 11.15 0.10
CA THR A 118 -11.47 12.49 -0.12
C THR A 118 -10.38 13.51 -0.43
N GLY A 119 -9.29 13.54 0.35
CA GLY A 119 -8.15 14.41 0.11
C GLY A 119 -7.48 14.17 -1.25
N MET A 120 -7.25 12.91 -1.61
CA MET A 120 -6.69 12.54 -2.92
C MET A 120 -7.60 13.01 -4.07
N LEU A 121 -8.90 12.71 -4.01
CA LEU A 121 -9.86 13.09 -5.04
C LEU A 121 -10.00 14.61 -5.17
N ALA A 122 -9.98 15.35 -4.05
CA ALA A 122 -10.02 16.80 -4.02
C ALA A 122 -8.76 17.42 -4.65
N ALA A 123 -7.57 16.88 -4.33
CA ALA A 123 -6.29 17.32 -4.88
C ALA A 123 -6.07 16.90 -6.34
N MET A 124 -6.87 15.96 -6.84
CA MET A 124 -6.75 15.40 -8.18
C MET A 124 -7.07 16.45 -9.26
N LYS A 125 -6.04 16.95 -9.95
CA LYS A 125 -6.17 17.94 -11.04
C LYS A 125 -5.78 17.30 -12.37
N TYR A 126 -6.78 16.82 -13.11
CA TYR A 126 -6.62 16.27 -14.47
C TYR A 126 -7.32 17.16 -15.49
N PRO A 127 -6.86 17.19 -16.76
CA PRO A 127 -5.70 16.45 -17.29
C PRO A 127 -4.36 17.02 -16.81
N VAL A 128 -3.40 16.15 -16.49
CA VAL A 128 -2.04 16.58 -16.12
C VAL A 128 -1.32 16.97 -17.40
N GLN A 129 -0.88 18.22 -17.49
CA GLN A 129 -0.01 18.67 -18.57
C GLN A 129 1.36 17.99 -18.42
N LYS A 130 1.77 17.21 -19.44
CA LYS A 130 3.07 16.56 -19.47
C LYS A 130 4.17 17.62 -19.61
N LYS A 131 4.70 18.11 -18.50
CA LYS A 131 5.79 19.11 -18.49
C LYS A 131 7.16 18.50 -18.76
N TYR A 132 7.33 17.21 -18.49
CA TYR A 132 8.60 16.49 -18.61
C TYR A 132 8.41 15.19 -19.37
N VAL A 133 9.31 14.93 -20.30
CA VAL A 133 9.43 13.63 -20.98
C VAL A 133 10.63 12.94 -20.35
N LEU A 134 10.39 11.76 -19.76
CA LEU A 134 11.47 10.93 -19.24
C LEU A 134 12.28 10.38 -20.42
N SER A 135 13.56 10.74 -20.48
CA SER A 135 14.51 10.04 -21.34
C SER A 135 14.95 8.76 -20.62
N TYR A 136 14.57 7.62 -21.19
CA TYR A 136 14.90 6.30 -20.64
C TYR A 136 16.40 6.00 -20.66
N GLU A 137 17.15 6.61 -21.61
CA GLU A 137 18.59 6.43 -21.72
C GLU A 137 19.32 6.87 -20.44
N LYS A 138 18.98 8.06 -19.91
CA LYS A 138 19.56 8.57 -18.66
C LYS A 138 19.07 7.83 -17.40
N SER A 139 17.99 7.04 -17.53
CA SER A 139 17.41 6.32 -16.39
C SER A 139 18.25 5.09 -16.01
N VAL A 140 18.96 4.48 -16.97
CA VAL A 140 19.86 3.35 -16.71
C VAL A 140 21.05 3.79 -15.87
N ASP A 141 21.70 4.90 -16.23
CA ASP A 141 22.82 5.46 -15.47
C ASP A 141 22.39 5.90 -14.07
N LEU A 142 21.20 6.51 -13.94
CA LEU A 142 20.65 6.88 -12.65
C LEU A 142 20.44 5.65 -11.73
N LEU A 143 19.87 4.57 -12.26
CA LEU A 143 19.68 3.33 -11.50
C LEU A 143 21.01 2.71 -11.06
N LEU A 144 22.03 2.76 -11.93
CA LEU A 144 23.37 2.33 -11.59
C LEU A 144 24.00 3.19 -10.50
N TYR A 145 23.89 4.52 -10.61
CA TYR A 145 24.41 5.44 -9.59
C TYR A 145 23.72 5.26 -8.24
N ILE A 146 22.41 5.03 -8.24
CA ILE A 146 21.66 4.65 -7.03
C ILE A 146 22.26 3.38 -6.45
N ALA A 147 22.39 2.30 -7.23
CA ALA A 147 22.95 1.04 -6.75
C ALA A 147 24.35 1.24 -6.13
N LEU A 148 25.27 1.86 -6.85
CA LEU A 148 26.64 2.10 -6.39
C LEU A 148 26.72 3.01 -5.16
N SER A 149 25.86 4.04 -5.05
CA SER A 149 25.87 4.96 -3.91
C SER A 149 25.35 4.34 -2.62
N PHE A 150 24.41 3.38 -2.72
CA PHE A 150 23.82 2.74 -1.55
C PHE A 150 24.68 1.60 -0.98
N ILE A 151 25.63 1.05 -1.74
CA ILE A 151 26.61 0.06 -1.24
C ILE A 151 27.42 0.59 -0.04
N PRO A 152 28.15 1.71 -0.15
CA PRO A 152 28.93 2.23 0.98
C PRO A 152 28.02 2.65 2.13
N LEU A 153 26.82 3.18 1.86
CA LEU A 153 25.88 3.57 2.89
C LEU A 153 25.34 2.36 3.67
N ALA A 154 25.03 1.27 2.97
CA ALA A 154 24.61 0.02 3.58
C ALA A 154 25.73 -0.58 4.46
N PHE A 155 26.98 -0.53 3.98
CA PHE A 155 28.14 -0.99 4.75
C PHE A 155 28.38 -0.16 6.01
N LEU A 156 28.29 1.17 5.92
CA LEU A 156 28.45 2.05 7.09
C LEU A 156 27.35 1.77 8.14
N PHE A 157 26.11 1.61 7.69
CA PHE A 157 24.97 1.38 8.59
C PHE A 157 24.93 -0.05 9.15
N SER A 158 25.61 -1.02 8.53
CA SER A 158 25.73 -2.37 9.09
C SER A 158 26.67 -2.45 10.29
N GLN A 159 27.54 -1.46 10.49
CA GLN A 159 28.48 -1.42 11.63
C GLN A 159 27.84 -0.92 12.92
N ILE A 160 26.63 -0.35 12.85
CA ILE A 160 25.94 0.26 14.00
C ILE A 160 24.65 -0.52 14.23
N ASP A 161 24.55 -1.24 15.36
CA ASP A 161 23.41 -2.14 15.64
C ASP A 161 22.04 -1.46 15.52
N GLY A 162 21.90 -0.23 16.01
CA GLY A 162 20.66 0.56 15.92
C GLY A 162 20.27 0.99 14.50
N LEU A 163 21.22 1.01 13.56
CA LEU A 163 21.01 1.41 12.16
C LEU A 163 20.96 0.22 11.19
N LYS A 164 21.21 -0.99 11.69
CA LYS A 164 21.26 -2.21 10.87
C LYS A 164 19.98 -2.48 10.08
N GLN A 165 18.82 -2.10 10.60
CA GLN A 165 17.54 -2.16 9.88
C GLN A 165 17.53 -1.38 8.57
N PHE A 166 18.19 -0.22 8.52
CA PHE A 166 18.29 0.59 7.31
C PHE A 166 19.31 0.01 6.33
N SER A 167 20.37 -0.64 6.83
CA SER A 167 21.32 -1.36 5.97
C SER A 167 20.62 -2.44 5.13
N TYR A 168 19.66 -3.19 5.70
CA TYR A 168 18.86 -4.14 4.93
C TYR A 168 18.02 -3.47 3.84
N GLN A 169 17.46 -2.29 4.11
CA GLN A 169 16.69 -1.54 3.11
C GLN A 169 17.58 -0.99 2.00
N PHE A 170 18.76 -0.46 2.34
CA PHE A 170 19.73 0.04 1.36
C PHE A 170 20.30 -1.07 0.48
N ASN A 171 20.61 -2.24 1.04
CA ASN A 171 20.99 -3.42 0.27
C ASN A 171 19.86 -3.84 -0.70
N THR A 172 18.60 -3.81 -0.24
CA THR A 172 17.44 -4.11 -1.09
C THR A 172 17.33 -3.13 -2.25
N ILE A 173 17.48 -1.83 -1.99
CA ILE A 173 17.47 -0.78 -3.02
C ILE A 173 18.61 -0.98 -4.02
N CYS A 174 19.82 -1.29 -3.53
CA CYS A 174 20.97 -1.57 -4.36
C CYS A 174 20.71 -2.75 -5.30
N PHE A 175 20.24 -3.86 -4.75
CA PHE A 175 19.95 -5.08 -5.51
C PHE A 175 18.89 -4.84 -6.59
N ILE A 176 17.77 -4.21 -6.23
CA ILE A 176 16.67 -3.93 -7.17
C ILE A 176 17.15 -2.96 -8.27
N SER A 177 17.84 -1.89 -7.89
CA SER A 177 18.30 -0.87 -8.84
C SER A 177 19.37 -1.41 -9.80
N GLY A 178 20.34 -2.20 -9.30
CA GLY A 178 21.35 -2.86 -10.12
C GLY A 178 20.75 -3.88 -11.09
N SER A 179 19.81 -4.70 -10.60
CA SER A 179 19.09 -5.67 -11.45
C SER A 179 18.27 -4.99 -12.55
N LEU A 180 17.59 -3.89 -12.24
CA LEU A 180 16.85 -3.08 -13.22
C LEU A 180 17.78 -2.37 -14.20
N ALA A 181 18.90 -1.80 -13.73
CA ALA A 181 19.91 -1.18 -14.59
C ALA A 181 20.48 -2.20 -15.59
N LEU A 182 20.77 -3.42 -15.14
CA LEU A 182 21.20 -4.52 -16.01
C LEU A 182 20.10 -4.88 -17.02
N ALA A 183 18.88 -5.14 -16.55
CA ALA A 183 17.76 -5.55 -17.41
C ALA A 183 17.42 -4.51 -18.48
N LEU A 184 17.52 -3.22 -18.17
CA LEU A 184 17.26 -2.12 -19.10
C LEU A 184 18.46 -1.81 -20.01
N SER A 185 19.70 -2.03 -19.56
CA SER A 185 20.90 -1.76 -20.36
C SER A 185 21.09 -2.75 -21.51
N ILE A 186 20.63 -4.01 -21.37
CA ILE A 186 20.67 -5.03 -22.44
C ILE A 186 19.91 -4.59 -23.70
N PRO A 187 18.59 -4.29 -23.66
CA PRO A 187 17.85 -3.88 -24.85
C PRO A 187 18.32 -2.52 -25.38
N LEU A 188 18.81 -1.63 -24.51
CA LEU A 188 19.34 -0.32 -24.89
C LEU A 188 20.79 -0.36 -25.39
N ARG A 189 21.45 -1.54 -25.37
CA ARG A 189 22.87 -1.73 -25.75
C ARG A 189 23.83 -0.79 -25.01
N HIS A 190 23.54 -0.48 -23.76
CA HIS A 190 24.35 0.43 -22.94
C HIS A 190 25.50 -0.34 -22.25
N PHE A 191 26.53 -0.69 -23.03
CA PHE A 191 27.62 -1.57 -22.64
C PHE A 191 28.33 -1.23 -21.31
N PRO A 192 28.62 0.05 -20.98
CA PRO A 192 29.28 0.37 -19.71
C PRO A 192 28.47 -0.12 -18.49
N THR A 193 27.15 0.07 -18.53
CA THR A 193 26.26 -0.33 -17.42
C THR A 193 26.06 -1.84 -17.36
N ILE A 194 26.08 -2.53 -18.51
CA ILE A 194 26.03 -3.99 -18.54
C ILE A 194 27.21 -4.57 -17.77
N ILE A 195 28.42 -4.11 -18.06
CA ILE A 195 29.65 -4.61 -17.41
C ILE A 195 29.59 -4.37 -15.91
N ILE A 196 29.30 -3.13 -15.48
CA ILE A 196 29.32 -2.75 -14.06
C ILE A 196 28.20 -3.44 -13.28
N SER A 197 27.01 -3.60 -13.85
CA SER A 197 25.87 -4.23 -13.15
C SER A 197 25.93 -5.76 -13.14
N SER A 198 26.81 -6.37 -13.95
CA SER A 198 27.02 -7.82 -14.00
C SER A 198 28.14 -8.32 -13.09
N ALA A 199 28.94 -7.40 -12.54
CA ALA A 199 30.02 -7.67 -11.60
C ALA A 199 29.49 -7.71 -10.15
#